data_AF-A0A8T4P8D0-F1
#
_entry.id   AF-A0A8T4P8D0-F1
#
_cell.length_a   1.000
_cell.length_b   1.000
_cell.length_c   1.000
_cell.angle_alpha   90.00
_cell.angle_beta   90.00
_cell.angle_gamma   90.00
#
_symmetry.space_group_name_H-M   'P 1'
#
loop_
_entity.id
_entity.type
_entity.pdbx_description
1 polymer ?
#
loop_
_entity_poly.entity_id
_entity_poly.type
_entity_poly.pdbx_seq_one_letter_code
_entity_poly.pdbx_strand_id
1 'polypeptide(L)'
;MSFKKYTYRNGKRYGPYLYENKRMGDKIVSTYLGHVPTKNYKKYFAFGFLIVLFLVLGVYFVGEIKFGKLFSPPREYSLISLGSLVEGELLIGKIDINLRRGECLPADTEVVASLDNVVEERLLSDVVSENVMECDFYL
;
A
#
# COMPACT_ATOMS: atom_id res chain seq x y z
N MET A 1 -19.99 -52.30 -5.85
CA MET A 1 -19.35 -50.98 -6.09
C MET A 1 -20.42 -49.92 -6.04
N SER A 2 -20.23 -48.90 -5.21
CA SER A 2 -21.15 -47.77 -5.11
C SER A 2 -20.79 -46.67 -6.10
N PHE A 3 -21.79 -45.97 -6.61
CA PHE A 3 -21.60 -44.86 -7.56
C PHE A 3 -22.62 -43.75 -7.31
N LYS A 4 -22.27 -42.54 -7.77
CA LYS A 4 -23.12 -41.36 -7.65
C LYS A 4 -24.00 -41.23 -8.88
N LYS A 5 -25.29 -41.02 -8.68
CA LYS A 5 -26.26 -40.72 -9.74
C LYS A 5 -26.88 -39.35 -9.52
N TYR A 6 -27.10 -38.63 -10.61
CA TYR A 6 -27.83 -37.38 -10.63
C TYR A 6 -29.10 -37.56 -11.45
N THR A 7 -30.16 -36.85 -11.07
CA THR A 7 -31.44 -36.87 -11.78
C THR A 7 -31.83 -35.45 -12.15
N TYR A 8 -32.67 -35.29 -13.17
CA TYR A 8 -33.19 -33.99 -13.60
C TYR A 8 -34.70 -33.97 -13.38
N ARG A 9 -35.20 -32.90 -12.76
CA ARG A 9 -36.64 -32.65 -12.61
C ARG A 9 -36.89 -31.17 -12.91
N ASN A 10 -37.79 -30.89 -13.85
CA ASN A 10 -38.08 -29.51 -14.32
C ASN A 10 -36.81 -28.73 -14.72
N GLY A 11 -35.88 -29.39 -15.42
CA GLY A 11 -34.61 -28.78 -15.85
C GLY A 11 -33.57 -28.57 -14.74
N LYS A 12 -33.89 -28.79 -13.46
CA LYS A 12 -32.94 -28.67 -12.34
C LYS A 12 -32.27 -30.02 -12.05
N ARG A 13 -30.97 -30.00 -11.78
CA ARG A 13 -30.16 -31.18 -11.39
C ARG A 13 -30.30 -31.46 -9.90
N TYR A 14 -30.66 -32.70 -9.56
CA TYR A 14 -30.79 -33.22 -8.19
C TYR A 14 -29.78 -34.34 -7.93
N GLY A 15 -29.33 -34.47 -6.68
CA GLY A 15 -28.28 -35.39 -6.26
C GLY A 15 -27.06 -34.67 -5.67
N PRO A 16 -25.95 -35.38 -5.41
CA PRO A 16 -25.71 -36.78 -5.75
C PRO A 16 -26.47 -37.76 -4.86
N TYR A 17 -27.03 -38.79 -5.48
CA TYR A 17 -27.60 -39.96 -4.80
C TYR A 17 -26.63 -41.13 -4.90
N LEU A 18 -26.48 -41.90 -3.83
CA LEU A 18 -25.60 -43.05 -3.78
C LEU A 18 -26.40 -44.31 -4.12
N TYR A 19 -25.91 -45.06 -5.12
CA TYR A 19 -26.45 -46.35 -5.51
C TYR A 19 -25.37 -47.42 -5.44
N GLU A 20 -25.77 -48.67 -5.20
CA GLU A 20 -24.90 -49.82 -5.28
C GLU A 20 -25.52 -50.91 -6.15
N ASN A 21 -24.72 -51.49 -7.04
CA ASN A 21 -25.13 -52.63 -7.84
C ASN A 21 -24.73 -53.94 -7.15
N LYS A 22 -25.69 -54.87 -7.03
CA LYS A 22 -25.46 -56.24 -6.56
C LYS A 22 -26.05 -57.23 -7.56
N ARG A 23 -25.32 -58.33 -7.83
CA ARG A 23 -25.80 -59.44 -8.64
C ARG A 23 -26.59 -60.40 -7.74
N MET A 24 -27.83 -60.65 -8.08
CA MET A 24 -28.75 -61.53 -7.35
C MET A 24 -29.24 -62.58 -8.36
N GLY A 25 -28.49 -63.69 -8.47
CA GLY A 25 -28.69 -64.69 -9.53
C GLY A 25 -28.39 -64.13 -10.92
N ASP A 26 -29.39 -64.18 -11.81
CA ASP A 26 -29.29 -63.74 -13.21
C ASP A 26 -29.63 -62.27 -13.44
N LYS A 27 -29.85 -61.49 -12.37
CA LYS A 27 -30.20 -60.07 -12.46
C LYS A 27 -29.19 -59.20 -11.71
N ILE A 28 -28.96 -57.99 -12.23
CA ILE A 28 -28.24 -56.93 -11.54
C ILE A 28 -29.27 -55.97 -10.95
N VAL A 29 -29.25 -55.81 -9.62
CA VAL A 29 -30.16 -54.92 -8.89
C VAL A 29 -29.39 -53.71 -8.37
N SER A 30 -29.91 -52.51 -8.66
CA SER A 30 -29.37 -51.25 -8.13
C SER A 30 -30.16 -50.82 -6.90
N THR A 31 -29.50 -50.80 -5.74
CA THR A 31 -30.11 -50.39 -4.47
C THR A 31 -29.73 -48.95 -4.14
N TYR A 32 -30.71 -48.14 -3.76
CA TYR A 32 -30.49 -46.78 -3.26
C TYR A 32 -29.95 -46.82 -1.83
N LEU A 33 -28.80 -46.20 -1.61
CA LEU A 33 -28.12 -46.18 -0.30
C LEU A 33 -28.34 -44.87 0.48
N GLY A 34 -28.75 -43.79 -0.20
CA GLY A 34 -28.99 -42.50 0.45
C GLY A 34 -28.48 -41.28 -0.35
N HIS A 35 -28.66 -40.10 0.24
CA HIS A 35 -28.20 -38.84 -0.33
C HIS A 35 -26.81 -38.47 0.18
N VAL A 36 -25.94 -38.01 -0.72
CA VAL A 36 -24.60 -37.55 -0.35
C VAL A 36 -24.68 -36.04 -0.03
N PRO A 37 -24.37 -35.61 1.19
CA PRO A 37 -24.43 -34.20 1.54
C PRO A 37 -23.47 -33.40 0.65
N THR A 38 -24.02 -32.44 -0.09
CA THR A 38 -23.21 -31.53 -0.91
C THR A 38 -22.56 -30.49 0.00
N LYS A 39 -21.23 -30.48 0.07
CA LYS A 39 -20.50 -29.41 0.77
C LYS A 39 -20.78 -28.07 0.07
N ASN A 40 -21.24 -27.08 0.83
CA ASN A 40 -21.57 -25.77 0.28
C ASN A 40 -20.32 -24.88 0.22
N TYR A 41 -19.49 -25.10 -0.80
CA TYR A 41 -18.23 -24.38 -1.02
C TYR A 41 -18.41 -22.88 -1.28
N LYS A 42 -19.62 -22.43 -1.68
CA LYS A 42 -19.91 -21.01 -1.95
C LYS A 42 -19.75 -20.13 -0.70
N LYS A 43 -20.05 -20.67 0.49
CA LYS A 43 -19.88 -19.93 1.75
C LYS A 43 -18.41 -19.67 2.06
N TYR A 44 -17.55 -20.67 1.84
CA TYR A 44 -16.11 -20.54 2.05
C TYR A 44 -15.45 -19.63 1.01
N PHE A 45 -15.94 -19.66 -0.22
CA PHE A 45 -15.48 -18.76 -1.27
C PHE A 45 -15.77 -17.29 -0.94
N ALA A 46 -17.00 -16.98 -0.52
CA ALA A 46 -17.37 -15.62 -0.12
C ALA A 46 -16.56 -15.13 1.10
N PHE A 47 -16.32 -16.03 2.07
CA PHE A 47 -15.49 -15.71 3.24
C PHE A 47 -14.02 -15.46 2.87
N GLY A 48 -13.46 -16.28 1.98
CA GLY A 48 -12.11 -16.08 1.45
C GLY A 48 -11.97 -14.75 0.70
N PHE A 49 -12.97 -14.39 -0.11
CA PHE A 49 -13.00 -13.10 -0.80
C PHE A 49 -13.02 -11.92 0.18
N LEU A 50 -13.82 -11.99 1.25
CA LEU A 50 -13.83 -10.97 2.30
C LEU A 50 -12.48 -10.82 2.99
N ILE A 51 -11.78 -11.91 3.30
CA ILE A 51 -10.43 -11.87 3.90
C ILE A 51 -9.45 -11.15 2.97
N VAL A 52 -9.45 -11.50 1.68
CA VAL A 52 -8.57 -10.86 0.69
C VAL A 52 -8.88 -9.37 0.57
N LEU A 53 -10.16 -8.99 0.54
CA LEU A 53 -10.59 -7.60 0.50
C LEU A 53 -10.08 -6.81 1.71
N PHE A 54 -10.21 -7.35 2.92
CA PHE A 54 -9.69 -6.72 4.13
C PHE A 54 -8.16 -6.61 4.15
N LEU A 55 -7.44 -7.59 3.59
CA LEU A 55 -5.98 -7.52 3.43
C LEU A 55 -5.58 -6.37 2.49
N VAL A 56 -6.25 -6.22 1.34
CA VAL A 56 -5.98 -5.14 0.39
C VAL A 56 -6.26 -3.78 1.03
N LEU A 57 -7.40 -3.64 1.73
CA LEU A 57 -7.73 -2.42 2.46
C LEU A 57 -6.71 -2.13 3.57
N GLY A 58 -6.28 -3.14 4.32
CA GLY A 58 -5.27 -2.98 5.36
C GLY A 58 -3.94 -2.44 4.81
N VAL A 59 -3.48 -2.98 3.68
CA VAL A 59 -2.28 -2.47 2.99
C VAL A 59 -2.48 -1.05 2.50
N TYR A 60 -3.65 -0.72 1.95
CA TYR A 60 -3.98 0.64 1.51
C TYR A 60 -3.91 1.65 2.67
N PHE A 61 -4.59 1.37 3.79
CA PHE A 61 -4.60 2.28 4.94
C PHE A 61 -3.26 2.39 5.67
N VAL A 62 -2.49 1.30 5.75
CA VAL A 62 -1.12 1.34 6.32
C VAL A 62 -0.14 2.03 5.36
N GLY A 63 -0.36 1.89 4.06
CA GLY A 63 0.40 2.52 2.99
C GLY A 63 0.37 4.04 3.12
N GLU A 64 -0.79 4.67 3.24
CA GLU A 64 -0.91 6.13 3.34
C GLU A 64 -0.04 6.76 4.46
N ILE A 65 0.16 6.06 5.58
CA ILE A 65 0.90 6.60 6.74
C ILE A 65 2.43 6.59 6.53
N LYS A 66 2.96 5.67 5.70
CA LYS A 66 4.41 5.50 5.51
C LYS A 66 4.89 5.75 4.09
N PHE A 67 4.03 5.57 3.10
CA PHE A 67 4.36 5.75 1.68
C PHE A 67 4.58 7.23 1.35
N GLY A 68 3.81 8.15 1.94
CA GLY A 68 4.04 9.59 1.80
C GLY A 68 5.44 10.02 2.23
N LYS A 69 6.00 9.41 3.28
CA LYS A 69 7.38 9.70 3.74
C LYS A 69 8.48 9.00 2.92
N LEU A 70 8.16 7.93 2.18
CA LEU A 70 9.13 7.19 1.38
C LEU A 70 9.40 7.86 0.02
N PHE A 71 8.43 8.62 -0.50
CA PHE A 71 8.53 9.35 -1.78
C PHE A 71 8.63 10.87 -1.63
N SER A 72 8.51 11.40 -0.40
CA SER A 72 8.81 12.81 -0.18
C SER A 72 10.32 13.02 -0.25
N PRO A 73 10.80 14.08 -0.94
CA PRO A 73 12.21 14.44 -0.90
C PRO A 73 12.64 14.67 0.57
N PRO A 74 13.87 14.28 0.93
CA PRO A 74 14.37 14.54 2.28
C PRO A 74 14.29 16.04 2.57
N ARG A 75 13.61 16.41 3.65
CA ARG A 75 13.55 17.78 4.15
C ARG A 75 14.31 17.84 5.46
N GLU A 76 15.33 18.67 5.50
CA GLU A 76 16.07 18.98 6.72
C GLU A 76 15.62 20.35 7.23
N TYR A 77 15.35 20.44 8.54
CA TYR A 77 14.88 21.67 9.17
C TYR A 77 15.87 22.07 10.25
N SER A 78 16.45 23.27 10.13
CA SER A 78 17.22 23.90 11.19
C SER A 78 16.39 24.98 11.87
N LEU A 79 16.12 24.83 13.16
CA LEU A 79 15.47 25.87 13.95
C LEU A 79 16.53 26.86 14.45
N ILE A 80 16.44 28.11 14.01
CA ILE A 80 17.29 29.21 14.48
C ILE A 80 16.49 29.99 15.52
N SER A 81 16.94 29.93 16.78
CA SER A 81 16.37 30.72 17.87
C SER A 81 16.92 32.15 17.79
N LEU A 82 16.15 33.07 17.20
CA LEU A 82 16.45 34.49 17.25
C LEU A 82 16.11 35.01 18.66
N GLY A 83 16.97 35.85 19.24
CA GLY A 83 16.78 36.43 20.57
C GLY A 83 15.67 37.49 20.60
N SER A 84 15.78 38.48 21.48
CA SER A 84 14.82 39.60 21.52
C SER A 84 14.91 40.40 20.22
N LEU A 85 13.84 40.37 19.43
CA LEU A 85 13.72 41.15 18.20
C LEU A 85 13.06 42.51 18.50
N VAL A 86 13.61 43.58 17.92
CA VAL A 86 12.99 44.92 17.95
C VAL A 86 12.30 45.15 16.61
N GLU A 87 11.08 45.66 16.65
CA GLU A 87 10.27 45.91 15.46
C GLU A 87 10.96 46.91 14.52
N GLY A 88 11.10 46.55 13.25
CA GLY A 88 11.74 47.37 12.23
C GLY A 88 13.26 47.16 12.08
N GLU A 89 13.89 46.30 12.88
CA GLU A 89 15.29 45.93 12.67
C GLU A 89 15.46 44.93 11.52
N LEU A 90 16.53 45.12 10.74
CA LEU A 90 16.87 44.22 9.66
C LEU A 90 17.50 42.95 10.24
N LEU A 91 16.84 41.81 10.00
CA LEU A 91 17.32 40.51 10.47
C LEU A 91 18.44 40.01 9.57
N ILE A 92 19.66 39.96 10.11
CA ILE A 92 20.82 39.38 9.45
C ILE A 92 21.15 38.06 10.14
N GLY A 93 21.02 36.96 9.40
CA GLY A 93 21.39 35.63 9.85
C GLY A 93 22.46 35.03 8.93
N LYS A 94 23.25 34.11 9.49
CA LYS A 94 24.13 33.23 8.73
C LYS A 94 23.70 31.80 8.97
N ILE A 95 23.50 31.04 7.90
CA ILE A 95 23.22 29.61 7.94
C ILE A 95 24.49 28.90 7.48
N ASP A 96 25.07 28.08 8.35
CA ASP A 96 26.23 27.26 8.03
C ASP A 96 25.76 25.83 7.78
N ILE A 97 25.91 25.35 6.54
CA ILE A 97 25.60 23.98 6.15
C ILE A 97 26.91 23.19 6.09
N ASN A 98 27.03 22.14 6.91
CA ASN A 98 28.23 21.30 6.95
C ASN A 98 27.97 19.99 6.18
N LEU A 99 28.47 19.90 4.95
CA LEU A 99 28.40 18.69 4.15
C LEU A 99 29.55 17.74 4.48
N ARG A 100 29.26 16.44 4.49
CA ARG A 100 30.31 15.42 4.59
C ARG A 100 30.96 15.22 3.23
N ARG A 101 32.18 14.66 3.24
CA ARG A 101 32.91 14.35 2.01
C ARG A 101 32.08 13.43 1.10
N GLY A 102 31.78 13.93 -0.10
CA GLY A 102 30.98 13.21 -1.10
C GLY A 102 29.47 13.47 -1.04
N GLU A 103 29.01 14.35 -0.14
CA GLU A 103 27.65 14.90 -0.18
C GLU A 103 27.63 16.11 -1.11
N CYS A 104 26.49 16.32 -1.77
CA CYS A 104 26.27 17.40 -2.73
C CYS A 104 24.87 17.95 -2.52
N LEU A 105 24.72 19.28 -2.65
CA LEU A 105 23.41 19.92 -2.64
C LEU A 105 23.01 20.29 -4.07
N PRO A 106 21.86 19.82 -4.57
CA PRO A 106 21.33 20.23 -5.86
C PRO A 106 21.17 21.75 -5.93
N ALA A 107 21.48 22.37 -7.06
CA ALA A 107 21.31 23.81 -7.25
C ALA A 107 19.82 24.24 -7.22
N ASP A 108 18.91 23.32 -7.52
CA ASP A 108 17.46 23.48 -7.42
C ASP A 108 16.92 23.20 -6.00
N THR A 109 17.79 23.05 -5.00
CA THR A 109 17.37 22.96 -3.59
C THR A 109 16.62 24.23 -3.19
N GLU A 110 15.42 24.06 -2.64
CA GLU A 110 14.61 25.16 -2.15
C GLU A 110 15.02 25.54 -0.71
N VAL A 111 15.37 26.82 -0.52
CA VAL A 111 15.65 27.42 0.78
C VAL A 111 14.41 28.19 1.22
N VAL A 112 13.80 27.73 2.32
CA VAL A 112 12.58 28.32 2.88
C VAL A 112 12.90 28.98 4.21
N ALA A 113 12.72 30.30 4.29
CA ALA A 113 12.80 31.06 5.53
C ALA A 113 11.38 31.42 5.98
N SER A 114 11.05 31.11 7.23
CA SER A 114 9.74 31.42 7.81
C SER A 114 9.87 32.20 9.11
N LEU A 115 9.16 33.32 9.20
CA LEU A 115 9.02 34.13 10.41
C LEU A 115 7.54 34.43 10.64
N ASP A 116 6.96 33.82 11.67
CA ASP A 116 5.52 33.87 11.98
C ASP A 116 4.63 33.58 10.75
N ASN A 117 4.04 34.61 10.15
CA ASN A 117 3.14 34.51 9.00
C ASN A 117 3.80 34.86 7.66
N VAL A 118 5.10 35.18 7.66
CA VAL A 118 5.86 35.52 6.46
C VAL A 118 6.74 34.32 6.09
N VAL A 119 6.59 33.86 4.86
CA VAL A 119 7.40 32.79 4.26
C VAL A 119 8.06 33.35 3.01
N GLU A 120 9.38 33.19 2.92
CA GLU A 120 10.14 33.49 1.72
C GLU A 120 10.82 32.22 1.22
N GLU A 121 10.64 31.95 -0.08
CA GLU A 121 11.16 30.79 -0.78
C GLU A 121 12.13 31.28 -1.86
N ARG A 122 13.35 30.72 -1.87
CA ARG A 122 14.40 31.00 -2.86
C ARG A 122 15.08 29.71 -3.27
N LEU A 123 15.59 29.64 -4.49
CA LEU A 123 16.49 28.55 -4.87
C LEU A 123 17.87 28.79 -4.26
N LEU A 124 18.56 27.71 -3.88
CA LEU A 124 19.91 27.77 -3.36
C LEU A 124 20.85 28.49 -4.35
N SER A 125 20.63 28.28 -5.64
CA SER A 125 21.35 28.97 -6.72
C SER A 125 21.21 30.48 -6.75
N ASP A 126 20.12 31.02 -6.21
CA ASP A 126 19.89 32.47 -6.15
C ASP A 126 20.59 33.12 -4.94
N VAL A 127 20.93 32.32 -3.92
CA VAL A 127 21.44 32.79 -2.63
C VAL A 127 22.95 32.54 -2.48
N VAL A 128 23.47 31.48 -3.10
CA VAL A 128 24.88 31.09 -3.01
C VAL A 128 25.68 31.71 -4.15
N SER A 129 26.73 32.44 -3.79
CA SER A 129 27.66 33.09 -4.74
C SER A 129 28.84 32.20 -5.15
N GLU A 130 28.88 30.94 -4.73
CA GLU A 130 29.95 30.00 -5.09
C GLU A 130 29.76 29.42 -6.50
N ASN A 131 30.87 29.01 -7.14
CA ASN A 131 30.83 28.43 -8.47
C ASN A 131 30.24 27.02 -8.41
N VAL A 132 29.19 26.79 -9.20
CA VAL A 132 28.58 25.47 -9.43
C VAL A 132 29.67 24.52 -9.94
N MET A 133 29.83 23.36 -9.29
CA MET A 133 30.69 22.28 -9.77
C MET A 133 29.95 21.49 -10.87
N GLU A 134 30.65 20.58 -11.58
CA GLU A 134 30.04 19.78 -12.66
C GLU A 134 28.70 19.16 -12.25
N CYS A 135 27.68 19.38 -13.10
CA CYS A 135 26.32 18.82 -13.02
C CYS A 135 25.31 19.50 -12.07
N ASP A 136 25.34 20.82 -11.86
CA ASP A 136 24.31 21.58 -11.11
C ASP A 136 24.28 21.30 -9.59
N PHE A 137 25.44 21.06 -8.97
CA PHE A 137 25.56 20.85 -7.52
C PHE A 137 26.54 21.82 -6.84
N TYR A 138 26.25 22.14 -5.58
CA TYR A 138 27.13 22.87 -4.65
C TYR A 138 27.81 21.91 -3.65
N LEU A 139 29.01 22.28 -3.18
CA LEU A 139 29.87 21.49 -2.28
C LEU A 139 30.21 22.27 -1.01
#